data_AF-A0A1I5PQ16-F1
#
_entry.id   AF-A0A1I5PQ16-F1
#
_cell.length_a   1.000
_cell.length_b   1.000
_cell.length_c   1.000
_cell.angle_alpha   90.00
_cell.angle_beta   90.00
_cell.angle_gamma   90.00
#
_symmetry.space_group_name_H-M   'P 1'
#
loop_
_entity.id
_entity.type
_entity.pdbx_description
1 polymer ?
#
loop_
_entity_poly.entity_id
_entity_poly.type
_entity_poly.pdbx_seq_one_letter_code
_entity_poly.pdbx_strand_id
1 'polypeptide(L)'
;MKNYIHFIAFLLQLLGLLVYSLIEGDVFLTLFNIITYVFLFHLVVYLSLTTLHARFFDGFMYGMHRVFRSKKRPGSMDTAFEPVSEKINQPVITFFKYQTGLFLVFNILLLAVYLTF
;
A
#
# COMPACT_ATOMS: atom_id res chain seq x y z
N MET A 1 8.66 3.40 -23.01
CA MET A 1 9.18 2.01 -23.05
C MET A 1 9.81 1.54 -21.73
N LYS A 2 10.69 2.29 -21.07
CA LYS A 2 11.34 1.85 -19.80
C LYS A 2 10.37 1.50 -18.66
N ASN A 3 9.26 2.21 -18.51
CA ASN A 3 8.29 1.94 -17.43
C ASN A 3 7.60 0.57 -17.56
N TYR A 4 7.43 0.05 -18.79
CA TYR A 4 6.82 -1.25 -19.01
C TYR A 4 7.75 -2.40 -18.62
N ILE A 5 9.07 -2.23 -18.76
CA ILE A 5 10.05 -3.27 -18.41
C ILE A 5 10.06 -3.51 -16.90
N HIS A 6 10.02 -2.44 -16.09
CA HIS A 6 9.93 -2.56 -14.64
C HIS A 6 8.60 -3.19 -14.19
N PHE A 7 7.50 -2.83 -14.86
CA PHE A 7 6.18 -3.43 -14.59
C PHE A 7 6.13 -4.93 -14.95
N ILE A 8 6.71 -5.30 -16.09
CA ILE A 8 6.82 -6.70 -16.53
C ILE A 8 7.73 -7.51 -15.60
N ALA A 9 8.87 -6.95 -15.19
CA ALA A 9 9.77 -7.59 -14.23
C ALA A 9 9.08 -7.82 -12.87
N PHE A 10 8.32 -6.83 -12.40
CA PHE A 10 7.51 -6.97 -11.18
C PHE A 10 6.44 -8.07 -11.30
N LEU A 11 5.75 -8.14 -12.45
CA LEU A 11 4.77 -9.21 -12.73
C LEU A 11 5.42 -10.60 -12.78
N LEU A 12 6.58 -10.74 -13.43
CA LEU A 12 7.34 -11.99 -13.47
C LEU A 12 7.81 -12.41 -12.08
N GLN A 13 8.22 -11.46 -11.25
CA GLN A 13 8.63 -11.73 -9.88
C GLN A 13 7.46 -12.19 -9.00
N LEU A 14 6.28 -11.58 -9.16
CA LEU A 14 5.03 -12.03 -8.52
C LEU A 14 4.62 -13.44 -8.95
N LEU A 15 4.72 -13.74 -10.26
CA LEU A 15 4.45 -15.08 -10.79
C LEU A 15 5.44 -16.11 -10.26
N GLY A 16 6.74 -15.78 -10.20
CA GLY A 16 7.76 -16.67 -9.66
C GLY A 16 7.55 -16.99 -8.18
N LEU A 17 7.21 -16.00 -7.38
CA LEU A 17 6.85 -16.17 -5.96
C LEU A 17 5.61 -17.06 -5.79
N LEU A 18 4.59 -16.87 -6.63
CA LEU A 18 3.38 -17.69 -6.61
C LEU A 18 3.68 -19.15 -6.93
N VAL A 19 4.43 -19.42 -8.02
CA VAL A 19 4.82 -20.79 -8.40
C VAL A 19 5.67 -21.45 -7.32
N TYR A 20 6.64 -20.74 -6.75
CA TYR A 20 7.48 -21.27 -5.66
C TYR A 20 6.64 -21.60 -4.41
N SER A 21 5.69 -20.72 -4.06
CA SER A 21 4.81 -20.93 -2.92
C SER A 21 3.84 -22.10 -3.09
N LEU A 22 3.47 -22.46 -4.32
CA LEU A 22 2.62 -23.62 -4.60
C LEU A 22 3.35 -24.95 -4.41
N ILE A 23 4.69 -24.94 -4.47
CA ILE A 23 5.53 -26.14 -4.31
C ILE A 23 5.77 -26.42 -2.82
N GLU A 24 5.83 -25.38 -1.99
CA GLU A 24 6.01 -25.48 -0.54
C GLU A 24 4.75 -25.00 0.19
N GLY A 25 3.89 -25.91 0.64
CA GLY A 25 2.58 -25.56 1.24
C GLY A 25 2.63 -24.58 2.42
N ASP A 26 3.68 -24.61 3.24
CA ASP A 26 3.89 -23.65 4.33
C ASP A 26 4.26 -22.24 3.82
N VAL A 27 4.92 -22.17 2.65
CA VAL A 27 5.26 -20.92 1.97
C VAL A 27 4.02 -20.30 1.33
N PHE A 28 3.04 -21.11 0.92
CA PHE A 28 1.76 -20.62 0.39
C PHE A 28 1.00 -19.75 1.39
N LEU A 29 0.79 -20.25 2.61
CA LEU A 29 0.04 -19.53 3.64
C LEU A 29 0.76 -18.23 4.03
N THR A 30 2.09 -18.28 4.08
CA THR A 30 2.94 -17.10 4.35
C THR A 30 2.79 -16.06 3.23
N LEU A 31 2.83 -16.48 1.97
CA LEU A 31 2.62 -15.59 0.82
C LEU A 31 1.23 -14.97 0.83
N PHE A 32 0.19 -15.79 1.07
CA PHE A 32 -1.19 -15.33 1.19
C PHE A 32 -1.35 -14.26 2.28
N ASN A 33 -0.77 -14.50 3.47
CA ASN A 33 -0.82 -13.55 4.57
C ASN A 33 -0.10 -12.23 4.24
N ILE A 34 1.10 -12.29 3.65
CA ILE A 34 1.84 -11.09 3.24
C ILE A 34 1.02 -10.25 2.27
N ILE A 35 0.44 -10.87 1.24
CA ILE A 35 -0.34 -10.17 0.23
C ILE A 35 -1.63 -9.62 0.84
N THR A 36 -2.28 -10.36 1.75
CA THR A 36 -3.43 -9.87 2.52
C THR A 36 -3.09 -8.61 3.32
N TYR A 37 -1.96 -8.59 4.03
CA TYR A 37 -1.53 -7.40 4.78
C TYR A 37 -1.23 -6.21 3.86
N VAL A 38 -0.55 -6.45 2.73
CA VAL A 38 -0.29 -5.41 1.73
C VAL A 38 -1.59 -4.87 1.14
N PHE A 39 -2.56 -5.74 0.85
CA PHE A 39 -3.89 -5.36 0.39
C PHE A 39 -4.60 -4.47 1.42
N LEU A 40 -4.66 -4.90 2.69
CA LEU A 40 -5.32 -4.14 3.76
C LEU A 40 -4.68 -2.76 3.94
N PHE A 41 -3.34 -2.69 3.87
CA PHE A 41 -2.64 -1.41 3.91
C PHE A 41 -3.05 -0.50 2.74
N HIS A 42 -3.06 -1.02 1.51
CA HIS A 42 -3.48 -0.25 0.34
C HIS A 42 -4.95 0.18 0.42
N LEU A 43 -5.82 -0.69 0.93
CA LEU A 43 -7.23 -0.39 1.13
C LEU A 43 -7.42 0.75 2.12
N VAL A 44 -6.71 0.73 3.26
CA VAL A 44 -6.76 1.82 4.26
C VAL A 44 -6.27 3.12 3.64
N VAL A 45 -5.17 3.10 2.87
CA VAL A 45 -4.67 4.30 2.18
C VAL A 45 -5.69 4.81 1.17
N TYR A 46 -6.23 3.94 0.30
CA TYR A 46 -7.22 4.30 -0.70
C TYR A 46 -8.51 4.86 -0.07
N LEU A 47 -9.03 4.23 0.98
CA LEU A 47 -10.19 4.71 1.72
C LEU A 47 -9.89 6.06 2.37
N SER A 48 -8.71 6.22 2.95
CA SER A 48 -8.32 7.50 3.54
C SER A 48 -8.22 8.60 2.48
N LEU A 49 -7.78 8.29 1.26
CA LEU A 49 -7.70 9.25 0.16
C LEU A 49 -9.08 9.64 -0.39
N THR A 50 -10.09 8.77 -0.25
CA THR A 50 -11.43 8.95 -0.84
C THR A 50 -12.50 9.42 0.14
N THR A 51 -12.45 8.97 1.39
CA THR A 51 -13.46 9.26 2.43
C THR A 51 -13.03 10.40 3.34
N LEU A 52 -11.76 10.43 3.73
CA LEU A 52 -11.23 11.46 4.58
C LEU A 52 -10.65 12.54 3.67
N HIS A 53 -11.51 13.52 3.35
CA HIS A 53 -11.10 14.77 2.72
C HIS A 53 -9.74 15.18 3.29
N ALA A 54 -8.77 15.40 2.41
CA ALA A 54 -7.36 15.04 2.59
C ALA A 54 -6.62 15.59 3.86
N ARG A 55 -7.30 16.39 4.68
CA ARG A 55 -6.95 16.83 6.04
C ARG A 55 -6.69 15.71 7.06
N PHE A 56 -7.18 14.48 6.89
CA PHE A 56 -6.78 13.37 7.77
C PHE A 56 -5.31 13.00 7.59
N PHE A 57 -4.85 12.93 6.34
CA PHE A 57 -3.43 12.70 6.05
C PHE A 57 -2.57 13.83 6.60
N ASP A 58 -3.06 15.07 6.56
CA ASP A 58 -2.40 16.19 7.22
C ASP A 58 -2.28 16.00 8.73
N GLY A 59 -3.37 15.62 9.40
CA GLY A 59 -3.37 15.34 10.84
C GLY A 59 -2.43 14.18 11.21
N PHE A 60 -2.43 13.10 10.42
CA PHE A 60 -1.55 11.96 10.60
C PHE A 60 -0.09 12.31 10.37
N MET A 61 0.23 12.98 9.26
CA MET A 61 1.59 13.42 8.92
C MET A 61 2.11 14.46 9.90
N TYR A 62 1.25 15.38 10.36
CA TYR A 62 1.56 16.33 11.44
C TYR A 62 1.87 15.59 12.74
N GLY A 63 1.06 14.59 13.11
CA GLY A 63 1.27 13.75 14.28
C GLY A 63 2.60 12.99 14.21
N MET A 64 2.90 12.33 13.09
CA MET A 64 4.18 11.68 12.85
C MET A 64 5.34 12.68 12.92
N HIS A 65 5.25 13.80 12.19
CA HIS A 65 6.27 14.83 12.20
C HIS A 65 6.55 15.34 13.62
N ARG A 66 5.50 15.56 14.43
CA ARG A 66 5.64 15.92 15.84
C ARG A 66 6.40 14.85 16.63
N VAL A 67 6.01 13.57 16.52
CA VAL A 67 6.64 12.47 17.27
C VAL A 67 8.12 12.29 16.88
N PHE A 68 8.44 12.34 15.59
CA PHE A 68 9.80 12.13 15.10
C PHE A 68 10.71 13.36 15.29
N ARG A 69 10.17 14.58 15.24
CA ARG A 69 10.93 15.82 15.42
C ARG A 69 11.09 16.22 16.89
N SER A 70 10.13 15.87 17.75
CA SER A 70 10.19 16.11 19.21
C SER A 70 11.42 15.48 19.86
N LYS A 71 12.00 14.42 19.28
CA LYS A 71 13.24 13.81 19.78
C LYS A 71 14.49 14.65 19.54
N LYS A 72 14.47 15.61 18.60
CA LYS A 72 15.67 16.39 18.21
C LYS A 72 15.64 17.86 18.67
N ARG A 73 14.48 18.49 18.88
CA ARG A 73 14.36 19.88 19.38
C ARG A 73 13.04 20.10 20.13
N PRO A 74 13.03 20.20 21.47
CA PRO A 74 11.84 20.58 22.22
C PRO A 74 11.58 22.09 22.03
N GLY A 75 10.41 22.46 21.50
CA GLY A 75 9.94 23.86 21.45
C GLY A 75 9.77 24.51 20.07
N SER A 76 10.20 23.88 18.96
CA SER A 76 10.04 24.48 17.62
C SER A 76 8.70 24.09 16.97
N MET A 77 7.59 24.70 17.43
CA MET A 77 6.28 24.56 16.79
C MET A 77 6.00 25.66 15.75
N ASP A 78 6.98 26.50 15.42
CA ASP A 78 6.77 27.70 14.59
C ASP A 78 6.85 27.47 13.07
N THR A 79 7.18 26.26 12.61
CA THR A 79 7.10 25.97 11.17
C THR A 79 5.67 25.58 10.82
N ALA A 80 4.97 26.47 10.13
CA ALA A 80 3.67 26.21 9.52
C ALA A 80 3.69 24.86 8.80
N PHE A 81 2.84 23.93 9.26
CA PHE A 81 2.66 22.65 8.58
C PHE A 81 1.91 22.94 7.28
N GLU A 82 2.57 22.77 6.14
CA GLU A 82 1.89 22.84 4.85
C GLU A 82 0.98 21.61 4.71
N PRO A 83 -0.34 21.80 4.51
CA PRO A 83 -1.24 20.68 4.27
C PRO A 83 -0.84 19.97 2.97
N VAL A 84 -0.46 18.70 3.09
CA VAL A 84 -0.20 17.80 1.96
C VAL A 84 -1.52 17.50 1.23
N SER A 85 -2.65 17.68 1.92
CA SER A 85 -4.00 17.45 1.42
C SER A 85 -4.35 18.20 0.15
N GLU A 86 -3.87 19.44 0.00
CA GLU A 86 -4.17 20.29 -1.16
C GLU A 86 -3.41 19.84 -2.42
N LYS A 87 -2.40 18.96 -2.26
CA LYS A 87 -1.55 18.47 -3.35
C LYS A 87 -1.90 17.04 -3.79
N ILE A 88 -2.95 16.42 -3.24
CA ILE A 88 -3.34 15.06 -3.64
C ILE A 88 -4.09 15.12 -4.98
N ASN A 89 -3.33 14.88 -6.04
CA ASN A 89 -3.84 14.86 -7.40
C ASN A 89 -4.73 13.63 -7.65
N GLN A 90 -5.82 13.80 -8.39
CA GLN A 90 -6.72 12.72 -8.85
C GLN A 90 -6.00 11.49 -9.46
N PRO A 91 -4.89 11.65 -10.23
CA PRO A 91 -4.04 10.55 -10.66
C PRO A 91 -3.54 9.64 -9.53
N VAL A 92 -3.20 10.17 -8.35
CA VAL A 92 -2.72 9.40 -7.20
C VAL A 92 -3.84 8.53 -6.63
N ILE A 93 -5.04 9.10 -6.49
CA ILE A 93 -6.23 8.37 -6.03
C ILE A 93 -6.56 7.23 -7.01
N THR A 94 -6.48 7.53 -8.31
CA THR A 94 -6.73 6.56 -9.38
C THR A 94 -5.69 5.44 -9.37
N PHE A 95 -4.41 5.76 -9.14
CA PHE A 95 -3.34 4.77 -8.99
C PHE A 95 -3.62 3.80 -7.82
N PHE A 96 -3.91 4.33 -6.63
CA PHE A 96 -4.24 3.51 -5.46
C PHE A 96 -5.51 2.68 -5.66
N LYS A 97 -6.51 3.20 -6.38
CA LYS A 97 -7.73 2.45 -6.74
C LYS A 97 -7.39 1.19 -7.54
N TYR A 98 -6.64 1.33 -8.63
CA TYR A 98 -6.28 0.19 -9.49
C TYR A 98 -5.36 -0.79 -8.77
N GLN A 99 -4.39 -0.29 -8.01
CA GLN A 99 -3.47 -1.14 -7.27
C GLN A 99 -4.18 -1.95 -6.18
N THR A 100 -5.10 -1.32 -5.42
CA THR A 100 -5.94 -2.00 -4.43
C THR A 100 -6.83 -3.05 -5.08
N GLY A 101 -7.44 -2.73 -6.22
CA GLY A 101 -8.25 -3.68 -6.99
C GLY A 101 -7.44 -4.88 -7.48
N LEU A 102 -6.22 -4.67 -7.96
CA LEU A 102 -5.33 -5.75 -8.40
C LEU A 102 -4.96 -6.67 -7.23
N PHE A 103 -4.61 -6.09 -6.06
CA PHE A 103 -4.31 -6.89 -4.87
C PHE A 103 -5.51 -7.69 -4.37
N LEU A 104 -6.73 -7.15 -4.49
CA LEU A 104 -7.95 -7.88 -4.16
C LEU A 104 -8.14 -9.10 -5.08
N VAL A 105 -8.05 -8.89 -6.40
CA VAL A 105 -8.18 -9.98 -7.39
C VAL A 105 -7.13 -11.05 -7.14
N PHE A 106 -5.88 -10.65 -6.90
CA PHE A 106 -4.80 -11.59 -6.63
C PHE A 106 -5.01 -12.37 -5.33
N ASN A 107 -5.50 -11.73 -4.25
CA ASN A 107 -5.88 -12.41 -3.02
C ASN A 107 -7.01 -13.43 -3.24
N ILE A 108 -8.04 -13.07 -4.02
CA ILE A 108 -9.15 -13.98 -4.32
C ILE A 108 -8.65 -15.19 -5.10
N LEU A 109 -7.75 -14.99 -6.08
CA LEU A 109 -7.15 -16.09 -6.83
C LEU A 109 -6.32 -17.00 -5.94
N LEU A 110 -5.49 -16.44 -5.05
CA LEU A 110 -4.73 -17.24 -4.09
C LEU A 110 -5.65 -18.01 -3.14
N LEU A 111 -6.71 -17.39 -2.62
CA LEU A 111 -7.68 -18.08 -1.77
C LEU A 111 -8.38 -19.22 -2.51
N ALA A 112 -8.76 -19.01 -3.77
CA ALA A 112 -9.37 -20.04 -4.59
C ALA A 112 -8.41 -21.23 -4.79
N VAL A 113 -7.12 -20.95 -5.04
CA VAL A 113 -6.10 -21.99 -5.16
C VAL A 113 -5.89 -22.72 -3.84
N TYR A 114 -5.84 -22.02 -2.71
CA TYR A 114 -5.74 -22.64 -1.39
C TYR A 114 -6.87 -23.63 -1.11
N LEU A 115 -8.11 -23.25 -1.44
CA LEU A 115 -9.29 -24.09 -1.23
C LEU A 115 -9.37 -25.31 -2.17
N THR A 116 -8.54 -25.35 -3.22
CA THR A 116 -8.45 -26.50 -4.13
C THR A 116 -7.40 -27.54 -3.73
N PHE A 117 -6.55 -27.23 -2.75
CA PHE A 117 -5.63 -28.17 -2.11
C PHE A 117 -6.22 -28.72 -0.82
#